data_AF-A0A8S3UT51-F1
#
_entry.id   AF-A0A8S3UT51-F1
#
_cell.length_a   1.000
_cell.length_b   1.000
_cell.length_c   1.000
_cell.angle_alpha   90.00
_cell.angle_beta   90.00
_cell.angle_gamma   90.00
#
_symmetry.space_group_name_H-M   'P 1'
#
loop_
_entity.id
_entity.type
_entity.pdbx_description
1 polymer ?
#
loop_
_entity_poly.entity_id
_entity_poly.type
_entity_poly.pdbx_seq_one_letter_code
_entity_poly.pdbx_strand_id
1 'polypeptide(L)'
;MNEKASTSAGIKSEIPPELQNQIDEIALKHPREAAISSDLDDDQKRWLVVGICLHSVISPALRKYVDSILTICYNELIHNYKIDTQIYPGHLQRDPQTGIFLNYEAVNNNKASYGKNVAKYDYTIKNAVDLSKLFLQTHMAHYTGFDVTCDSSALLGLIINIAKFDPVIKSDADDVRKTIRNPWAHCNFSEWDAAKYSNSFQLMKKLVKDLKLSIHEEKLTIEEMEKWEINGQHFLSKTSHGLELLNEIRQETHDLAVYATLVAEGTEDQFVRIKNELKQFEIILNEIAQLDEGMKKGFSDIDKVSTNV
;
A
#
# COMPACT_ATOMS: atom_id res chain seq x y z
N MET A 1 6.19 -51.42 -56.82
CA MET A 1 7.60 -51.61 -56.43
C MET A 1 8.17 -50.25 -56.04
N ASN A 2 8.49 -50.11 -54.74
CA ASN A 2 9.31 -49.15 -53.99
C ASN A 2 9.61 -47.77 -54.62
N GLU A 3 9.21 -46.63 -54.03
CA GLU A 3 9.50 -46.08 -52.69
C GLU A 3 10.97 -45.65 -52.50
N LYS A 4 11.19 -44.33 -52.35
CA LYS A 4 12.20 -43.75 -51.47
C LYS A 4 11.66 -42.45 -50.87
N ALA A 5 11.16 -42.58 -49.64
CA ALA A 5 10.95 -41.48 -48.71
C ALA A 5 12.26 -41.21 -47.95
N SER A 6 12.69 -39.95 -47.88
CA SER A 6 13.76 -39.51 -46.98
C SER A 6 13.19 -39.39 -45.56
N THR A 7 13.69 -40.22 -44.64
CA THR A 7 13.44 -40.10 -43.21
C THR A 7 14.65 -39.47 -42.53
N SER A 8 14.36 -38.38 -41.79
CA SER A 8 15.25 -37.74 -40.83
C SER A 8 15.42 -38.67 -39.62
N ALA A 9 16.62 -39.22 -39.44
CA ALA A 9 16.99 -39.94 -38.22
C ALA A 9 17.55 -38.93 -37.21
N GLY A 10 16.70 -38.47 -36.28
CA GLY A 10 17.12 -37.75 -35.09
C GLY A 10 17.88 -38.70 -34.15
N ILE A 11 19.14 -38.38 -33.87
CA ILE A 11 19.96 -39.06 -32.88
C ILE A 11 19.40 -38.72 -31.50
N LYS A 12 18.74 -39.67 -30.83
CA LYS A 12 18.55 -39.63 -29.38
C LYS A 12 19.85 -40.06 -28.73
N SER A 13 20.64 -39.14 -28.20
CA SER A 13 21.74 -39.49 -27.31
C SER A 13 21.16 -39.84 -25.94
N GLU A 14 21.23 -41.10 -25.55
CA GLU A 14 21.03 -41.51 -24.16
C GLU A 14 22.17 -40.95 -23.30
N ILE A 15 21.82 -40.36 -22.16
CA ILE A 15 22.80 -39.81 -21.21
C ILE A 15 23.65 -40.97 -20.67
N PRO A 16 24.98 -40.87 -20.68
CA PRO A 16 25.86 -41.91 -20.15
C PRO A 16 25.53 -42.25 -18.68
N PRO A 17 25.53 -43.54 -18.30
CA PRO A 17 25.18 -43.97 -16.93
C PRO A 17 26.03 -43.30 -15.84
N GLU A 18 27.29 -42.97 -16.11
CA GLU A 18 28.13 -42.23 -15.16
C GLU A 18 27.64 -40.78 -14.92
N LEU A 19 27.08 -40.13 -15.94
CA LEU A 19 26.48 -38.79 -15.81
C LEU A 19 25.15 -38.86 -15.06
N GLN A 20 24.35 -39.91 -15.29
CA GLN A 20 23.12 -40.13 -14.54
C GLN A 20 23.41 -40.35 -13.04
N ASN A 21 24.44 -41.14 -12.72
CA ASN A 21 24.86 -41.35 -11.33
C ASN A 21 25.39 -40.07 -10.66
N GLN A 22 26.05 -39.17 -11.40
CA GLN A 22 26.47 -37.87 -10.87
C GLN A 22 25.28 -36.94 -10.63
N ILE A 23 24.29 -36.95 -11.53
CA ILE A 23 23.03 -36.21 -11.36
C ILE A 23 22.28 -36.71 -10.12
N ASP A 24 22.22 -38.03 -9.96
CA ASP A 24 21.55 -38.66 -8.82
C ASP A 24 22.32 -38.40 -7.50
N GLU A 25 23.66 -38.42 -7.50
CA GLU A 25 24.48 -38.01 -6.35
C GLU A 25 24.31 -36.52 -5.98
N ILE A 26 24.18 -35.63 -6.97
CA ILE A 26 23.94 -34.21 -6.75
C ILE A 26 22.54 -34.01 -6.15
N ALA A 27 21.54 -34.74 -6.65
CA ALA A 27 20.18 -34.76 -6.11
C ALA A 27 20.11 -35.37 -4.70
N LEU A 28 21.00 -36.31 -4.37
CA LEU A 28 21.10 -36.91 -3.04
C LEU A 28 21.86 -36.04 -2.03
N LYS A 29 22.88 -35.28 -2.48
CA LYS A 29 23.65 -34.31 -1.65
C LYS A 29 22.89 -33.00 -1.42
N HIS A 30 21.93 -32.68 -2.28
CA HIS A 30 20.95 -31.61 -2.07
C HIS A 30 19.56 -32.22 -1.95
N PRO A 31 19.25 -32.90 -0.83
CA PRO A 31 17.90 -33.39 -0.61
C PRO A 31 16.95 -32.18 -0.68
N ARG A 32 16.10 -32.16 -1.71
CA ARG A 32 14.86 -31.37 -1.71
C ARG A 32 13.97 -31.97 -0.63
N GLU A 33 14.27 -31.65 0.62
CA GLU A 33 13.39 -31.67 1.79
C GLU A 33 14.21 -31.37 3.05
N ALA A 34 14.54 -30.10 3.21
CA ALA A 34 14.46 -29.44 4.51
C ALA A 34 13.63 -28.18 4.30
N ALA A 35 12.54 -28.06 5.04
CA ALA A 35 11.59 -26.95 4.95
C ALA A 35 12.30 -25.59 4.99
N ILE A 36 12.21 -24.82 3.91
CA ILE A 36 12.33 -23.37 3.97
C ILE A 36 10.96 -22.83 3.58
N SER A 37 10.20 -22.36 4.57
CA SER A 37 9.08 -21.44 4.31
C SER A 37 9.66 -20.05 4.02
N SER A 38 10.55 -19.91 3.03
CA SER A 38 11.22 -18.64 2.66
C SER A 38 10.46 -17.83 1.63
N ASP A 39 9.19 -18.12 1.41
CA ASP A 39 8.37 -17.33 0.51
C ASP A 39 7.11 -16.90 1.25
N LEU A 40 6.64 -15.71 0.89
CA LEU A 40 5.34 -15.23 1.32
C LEU A 40 4.28 -16.13 0.69
N ASP A 41 3.27 -16.51 1.46
CA ASP A 41 2.10 -17.15 0.88
C ASP A 41 1.33 -16.16 -0.02
N ASP A 42 0.46 -16.69 -0.86
CA ASP A 42 -0.25 -15.87 -1.84
C ASP A 42 -1.12 -14.78 -1.20
N ASP A 43 -1.66 -15.03 0.00
CA ASP A 43 -2.53 -14.08 0.69
C ASP A 43 -1.71 -12.93 1.30
N GLN A 44 -0.53 -13.24 1.85
CA GLN A 44 0.46 -12.25 2.28
C GLN A 44 0.94 -11.38 1.11
N LYS A 45 1.20 -11.99 -0.05
CA LYS A 45 1.59 -11.25 -1.27
C LYS A 45 0.48 -10.30 -1.74
N ARG A 46 -0.78 -10.76 -1.74
CA ARG A 46 -1.94 -9.91 -2.09
C ARG A 46 -2.12 -8.76 -1.10
N TRP A 47 -2.01 -9.04 0.20
CA TRP A 47 -2.04 -8.02 1.24
C TRP A 47 -0.94 -6.97 1.03
N LEU A 48 0.29 -7.40 0.71
CA LEU A 48 1.42 -6.51 0.48
C LEU A 48 1.19 -5.62 -0.73
N VAL A 49 0.86 -6.19 -1.88
CA VAL A 49 0.66 -5.44 -3.14
C VAL A 49 -0.48 -4.43 -3.02
N VAL A 50 -1.59 -4.80 -2.39
CA VAL A 50 -2.69 -3.85 -2.15
C VAL A 50 -2.27 -2.75 -1.19
N GLY A 51 -1.49 -3.07 -0.15
CA GLY A 51 -0.92 -2.09 0.77
C GLY A 51 -0.02 -1.07 0.10
N ILE A 52 0.89 -1.55 -0.75
CA ILE A 52 1.77 -0.70 -1.57
C ILE A 52 0.92 0.22 -2.45
N CYS A 53 -0.01 -0.32 -3.24
CA CYS A 53 -0.84 0.50 -4.12
C CYS A 53 -1.66 1.55 -3.35
N LEU A 54 -2.25 1.20 -2.21
CA LEU A 54 -2.98 2.14 -1.36
C LEU A 54 -2.07 3.27 -0.85
N HIS A 55 -0.81 2.95 -0.52
CA HIS A 55 0.15 3.90 0.03
C HIS A 55 0.84 4.75 -1.04
N SER A 56 1.47 4.15 -2.04
CA SER A 56 2.34 4.84 -3.01
C SER A 56 1.59 5.41 -4.21
N VAL A 57 0.37 4.94 -4.49
CA VAL A 57 -0.44 5.43 -5.63
C VAL A 57 -1.66 6.20 -5.15
N ILE A 58 -2.52 5.57 -4.33
CA ILE A 58 -3.81 6.17 -3.96
C ILE A 58 -3.66 7.34 -2.99
N SER A 59 -2.87 7.17 -1.92
CA SER A 59 -2.74 8.21 -0.89
C SER A 59 -2.20 9.54 -1.45
N PRO A 60 -1.19 9.58 -2.34
CA PRO A 60 -0.77 10.82 -3.01
C PRO A 60 -1.88 11.52 -3.79
N ALA A 61 -2.67 10.79 -4.57
CA ALA A 61 -3.79 11.35 -5.31
C ALA A 61 -4.85 11.96 -4.37
N LEU A 62 -5.19 11.23 -3.29
CA LEU A 62 -6.13 11.71 -2.28
C LEU A 62 -5.62 12.94 -1.53
N ARG A 63 -4.33 13.02 -1.18
CA ARG A 63 -3.74 14.20 -0.50
C ARG A 63 -3.95 15.46 -1.32
N LYS A 64 -3.61 15.42 -2.60
CA LYS A 64 -3.77 16.56 -3.51
C LYS A 64 -5.23 16.98 -3.64
N TYR A 65 -6.12 16.01 -3.78
CA TYR A 65 -7.55 16.25 -3.89
C TYR A 65 -8.12 16.88 -2.61
N VAL A 66 -7.84 16.29 -1.45
CA VAL A 66 -8.30 16.77 -0.14
C VAL A 66 -7.80 18.17 0.17
N ASP A 67 -6.51 18.44 -0.08
CA ASP A 67 -5.91 19.76 0.17
C ASP A 67 -6.63 20.87 -0.61
N SER A 68 -6.93 20.61 -1.89
CA SER A 68 -7.62 21.58 -2.75
C SER A 68 -9.01 21.97 -2.21
N ILE A 69 -9.77 20.98 -1.71
CA ILE A 69 -11.12 21.20 -1.18
C ILE A 69 -11.07 21.84 0.20
N LEU A 70 -10.14 21.41 1.06
CA LEU A 70 -10.04 21.95 2.40
C LEU A 70 -9.50 23.37 2.46
N THR A 71 -8.64 23.75 1.52
CA THR A 71 -8.24 25.16 1.35
C THR A 71 -9.45 26.05 1.07
N ILE A 72 -10.38 25.60 0.21
CA ILE A 72 -11.63 26.33 -0.06
C ILE A 72 -12.50 26.38 1.20
N CYS A 73 -12.72 25.25 1.87
CA CYS A 73 -13.53 25.17 3.08
C CYS A 73 -13.00 26.09 4.19
N TYR A 74 -11.69 26.13 4.37
CA TYR A 74 -11.03 26.98 5.36
C TYR A 74 -11.30 28.47 5.12
N ASN A 75 -11.13 28.93 3.88
CA ASN A 75 -11.39 30.32 3.52
C ASN A 75 -12.87 30.70 3.70
N GLU A 76 -13.80 29.80 3.36
CA GLU A 76 -15.24 30.00 3.61
C GLU A 76 -15.55 30.12 5.11
N LEU A 77 -14.92 29.29 5.95
CA LEU A 77 -15.12 29.33 7.40
C LEU A 77 -14.47 30.55 8.07
N ILE A 78 -13.33 31.03 7.57
CA ILE A 78 -12.78 32.34 7.99
C ILE A 78 -13.78 33.45 7.69
N HIS A 79 -14.29 33.49 6.45
CA HIS A 79 -15.18 34.56 6.02
C HIS A 79 -16.46 34.60 6.85
N ASN A 80 -17.12 33.44 6.99
CA ASN A 80 -18.45 33.33 7.56
C ASN A 80 -18.47 33.22 9.10
N TYR A 81 -17.43 32.63 9.69
CA TYR A 81 -17.44 32.25 11.12
C TYR A 81 -16.20 32.69 11.89
N LYS A 82 -15.23 33.36 11.23
CA LYS A 82 -13.99 33.85 11.86
C LYS A 82 -13.25 32.75 12.63
N ILE A 83 -13.23 31.54 12.06
CA ILE A 83 -12.70 30.33 12.70
C ILE A 83 -11.22 30.46 13.12
N ASP A 84 -10.49 31.36 12.47
CA ASP A 84 -9.10 31.74 12.73
C ASP A 84 -8.90 32.64 13.96
N THR A 85 -9.98 33.05 14.64
CA THR A 85 -9.92 33.95 15.81
C THR A 85 -10.85 33.52 16.94
N GLN A 86 -11.44 32.33 16.84
CA GLN A 86 -12.42 31.85 17.80
C GLN A 86 -11.81 31.57 19.17
N ILE A 87 -12.61 31.82 20.21
CA ILE A 87 -12.29 31.55 21.61
C ILE A 87 -13.41 30.69 22.24
N TYR A 88 -13.16 30.14 23.43
CA TYR A 88 -14.05 29.17 24.07
C TYR A 88 -15.55 29.55 24.06
N PRO A 89 -16.00 30.76 24.43
CA PRO A 89 -17.44 31.05 24.48
C PRO A 89 -18.15 31.09 23.12
N GLY A 90 -17.43 31.25 22.00
CA GLY A 90 -18.01 31.53 20.69
C GLY A 90 -17.50 30.64 19.55
N HIS A 91 -16.77 29.57 19.86
CA HIS A 91 -16.27 28.66 18.85
C HIS A 91 -17.39 27.83 18.21
N LEU A 92 -17.17 27.39 16.97
CA LEU A 92 -18.07 26.48 16.29
C LEU A 92 -17.99 25.09 16.93
N GLN A 93 -18.97 24.69 17.72
CA GLN A 93 -18.98 23.33 18.28
C GLN A 93 -19.26 22.25 17.24
N ARG A 94 -19.97 22.62 16.16
CA ARG A 94 -20.41 21.72 15.10
C ARG A 94 -20.14 22.34 13.74
N ASP A 95 -19.90 21.48 12.77
CA ASP A 95 -19.89 21.87 11.36
C ASP A 95 -21.28 22.41 10.96
N PRO A 96 -21.38 23.62 10.40
CA PRO A 96 -22.66 24.22 10.05
C PRO A 96 -23.48 23.47 9.00
N GLN A 97 -22.84 22.64 8.16
CA GLN A 97 -23.50 21.94 7.06
C GLN A 97 -23.97 20.54 7.45
N THR A 98 -23.16 19.80 8.20
CA THR A 98 -23.43 18.40 8.60
C THR A 98 -23.93 18.27 10.03
N GLY A 99 -23.69 19.24 10.89
CA GLY A 99 -23.96 19.16 12.33
C GLY A 99 -23.01 18.23 13.10
N ILE A 100 -21.97 17.68 12.45
CA ILE A 100 -20.96 16.84 13.13
C ILE A 100 -20.18 17.68 14.14
N PHE A 101 -19.86 17.11 15.30
CA PHE A 101 -19.04 17.78 16.32
C PHE A 101 -17.62 17.99 15.82
N LEU A 102 -17.10 19.21 16.00
CA LEU A 102 -15.73 19.55 15.64
C LEU A 102 -14.77 19.17 16.78
N ASN A 103 -13.76 18.38 16.46
CA ASN A 103 -12.82 17.82 17.42
C ASN A 103 -11.68 18.80 17.76
N TYR A 104 -11.94 19.80 18.60
CA TYR A 104 -10.90 20.74 19.04
C TYR A 104 -9.81 20.12 19.91
N GLU A 105 -10.02 18.91 20.44
CA GLU A 105 -8.98 18.18 21.17
C GLU A 105 -7.79 17.81 20.26
N ALA A 106 -8.06 17.61 18.95
CA ALA A 106 -7.08 17.18 17.96
C ALA A 106 -6.17 18.30 17.39
N VAL A 107 -6.45 19.57 17.72
CA VAL A 107 -5.70 20.73 17.21
C VAL A 107 -4.94 21.43 18.33
N ASN A 108 -3.97 22.28 17.97
CA ASN A 108 -3.21 23.15 18.88
C ASN A 108 -2.62 22.45 20.12
N ASN A 109 -2.36 21.13 20.02
CA ASN A 109 -1.91 20.32 21.15
C ASN A 109 -2.84 20.39 22.39
N ASN A 110 -4.13 20.64 22.17
CA ASN A 110 -5.12 20.87 23.23
C ASN A 110 -5.24 19.69 24.19
N LYS A 111 -5.33 18.46 23.66
CA LYS A 111 -5.38 17.24 24.49
C LYS A 111 -4.20 17.15 25.47
N ALA A 112 -2.99 17.29 24.95
CA ALA A 112 -1.78 17.08 25.74
C ALA A 112 -1.57 18.22 26.75
N SER A 113 -1.95 19.45 26.38
CA SER A 113 -1.70 20.64 27.21
C SER A 113 -2.74 20.81 28.32
N TYR A 114 -4.00 20.47 28.04
CA TYR A 114 -5.12 20.81 28.93
C TYR A 114 -5.98 19.61 29.33
N GLY A 115 -5.72 18.41 28.79
CA GLY A 115 -6.46 17.20 29.11
C GLY A 115 -7.95 17.39 28.88
N LYS A 116 -8.78 17.18 29.90
CA LYS A 116 -10.24 17.37 29.80
C LYS A 116 -10.71 18.82 30.03
N ASN A 117 -9.79 19.77 30.25
CA ASN A 117 -10.14 21.15 30.53
C ASN A 117 -10.41 21.94 29.25
N VAL A 118 -11.55 21.64 28.62
CA VAL A 118 -11.96 22.22 27.33
C VAL A 118 -12.03 23.75 27.34
N ALA A 119 -12.30 24.38 28.48
CA ALA A 119 -12.36 25.83 28.60
C ALA A 119 -11.00 26.52 28.38
N LYS A 120 -9.88 25.77 28.48
CA LYS A 120 -8.51 26.28 28.25
C LYS A 120 -7.95 25.98 26.86
N TYR A 121 -8.69 25.26 26.03
CA TYR A 121 -8.24 24.93 24.68
C TYR A 121 -8.03 26.21 23.84
N ASP A 122 -7.06 26.14 22.93
CA ASP A 122 -6.90 27.11 21.84
C ASP A 122 -7.83 26.70 20.69
N TYR A 123 -8.86 27.54 20.45
CA TYR A 123 -9.90 27.33 19.43
C TYR A 123 -9.56 27.99 18.09
N THR A 124 -8.39 28.59 17.96
CA THR A 124 -7.90 29.22 16.74
C THR A 124 -7.52 28.18 15.71
N ILE A 125 -8.11 28.22 14.52
CA ILE A 125 -7.73 27.33 13.41
C ILE A 125 -6.86 28.11 12.42
N LYS A 126 -5.58 27.73 12.29
CA LYS A 126 -4.58 28.59 11.63
C LYS A 126 -4.45 28.34 10.14
N ASN A 127 -4.86 27.17 9.66
CA ASN A 127 -4.74 26.74 8.28
C ASN A 127 -5.66 25.55 7.98
N ALA A 128 -5.67 25.12 6.72
CA ALA A 128 -6.46 23.98 6.25
C ALA A 128 -6.07 22.64 6.92
N VAL A 129 -4.81 22.48 7.32
CA VAL A 129 -4.35 21.28 8.05
C VAL A 129 -4.97 21.25 9.44
N ASP A 130 -4.97 22.34 10.19
CA ASP A 130 -5.64 22.41 11.49
C ASP A 130 -7.15 22.20 11.34
N LEU A 131 -7.78 22.79 10.31
CA LEU A 131 -9.20 22.58 10.03
C LEU A 131 -9.51 21.10 9.83
N SER A 132 -8.69 20.41 9.04
CA SER A 132 -8.90 19.00 8.69
C SER A 132 -8.99 18.10 9.93
N LYS A 133 -8.14 18.36 10.93
CA LYS A 133 -8.09 17.58 12.18
C LYS A 133 -9.38 17.66 12.99
N LEU A 134 -10.17 18.72 12.83
CA LEU A 134 -11.47 18.85 13.50
C LEU A 134 -12.49 17.79 13.03
N PHE A 135 -12.33 17.25 11.82
CA PHE A 135 -13.24 16.25 11.24
C PHE A 135 -12.81 14.81 11.49
N LEU A 136 -11.76 14.61 12.29
CA LEU A 136 -11.16 13.30 12.53
C LEU A 136 -11.18 12.94 14.02
N GLN A 137 -11.08 11.65 14.29
CA GLN A 137 -10.80 11.18 15.64
C GLN A 137 -9.36 11.55 16.00
N THR A 138 -9.11 11.80 17.29
CA THR A 138 -7.81 12.32 17.74
C THR A 138 -6.64 11.42 17.34
N HIS A 139 -6.81 10.09 17.32
CA HIS A 139 -5.76 9.14 16.92
C HIS A 139 -5.44 9.15 15.42
N MET A 140 -6.28 9.78 14.58
CA MET A 140 -6.05 9.92 13.14
C MET A 140 -5.43 11.29 12.80
N ALA A 141 -5.40 12.22 13.75
CA ALA A 141 -5.13 13.64 13.50
C ALA A 141 -3.68 14.08 13.81
N HIS A 142 -2.73 13.14 13.77
CA HIS A 142 -1.33 13.38 14.16
C HIS A 142 -0.44 13.96 13.04
N TYR A 143 -0.94 14.01 11.80
CA TYR A 143 -0.16 14.50 10.65
C TYR A 143 0.17 15.99 10.73
N THR A 144 1.27 16.38 10.08
CA THR A 144 1.78 17.76 10.09
C THR A 144 1.41 18.54 8.83
N GLY A 145 1.01 17.85 7.77
CA GLY A 145 0.57 18.44 6.51
C GLY A 145 -0.19 17.44 5.65
N PHE A 146 -0.70 17.86 4.50
CA PHE A 146 -1.22 16.95 3.45
C PHE A 146 -0.06 16.31 2.67
N ASP A 147 0.92 15.80 3.40
CA ASP A 147 2.11 15.14 2.91
C ASP A 147 2.10 13.66 3.34
N VAL A 148 3.27 13.02 3.28
CA VAL A 148 3.43 11.61 3.67
C VAL A 148 2.96 11.32 5.10
N THR A 149 2.89 12.29 6.00
CA THR A 149 2.39 12.09 7.37
C THR A 149 0.87 11.92 7.44
N CYS A 150 0.13 12.40 6.42
CA CYS A 150 -1.31 12.21 6.31
C CYS A 150 -1.60 10.86 5.64
N ASP A 151 -2.05 9.91 6.45
CA ASP A 151 -2.29 8.53 6.05
C ASP A 151 -3.64 8.33 5.34
N SER A 152 -3.81 7.14 4.76
CA SER A 152 -5.08 6.76 4.12
C SER A 152 -6.26 6.73 5.11
N SER A 153 -6.03 6.55 6.41
CA SER A 153 -7.08 6.64 7.43
C SER A 153 -7.67 8.04 7.48
N ALA A 154 -6.80 9.03 7.66
CA ALA A 154 -7.12 10.43 7.74
C ALA A 154 -7.75 10.89 6.43
N LEU A 155 -7.13 10.60 5.28
CA LEU A 155 -7.64 11.01 3.97
C LEU A 155 -9.05 10.49 3.70
N LEU A 156 -9.30 9.19 3.90
CA LEU A 156 -10.63 8.62 3.70
C LEU A 156 -11.63 9.16 4.74
N GLY A 157 -11.21 9.34 5.99
CA GLY A 157 -12.03 9.94 7.05
C GLY A 157 -12.46 11.37 6.73
N LEU A 158 -11.55 12.19 6.19
CA LEU A 158 -11.83 13.57 5.78
C LEU A 158 -12.88 13.60 4.67
N ILE A 159 -12.69 12.80 3.63
CA ILE A 159 -13.64 12.70 2.51
C ILE A 159 -15.04 12.34 3.02
N ILE A 160 -15.14 11.36 3.92
CA ILE A 160 -16.42 10.88 4.47
C ILE A 160 -17.09 11.93 5.38
N ASN A 161 -16.33 12.68 6.17
CA ASN A 161 -16.91 13.54 7.21
C ASN A 161 -17.20 14.97 6.76
N ILE A 162 -16.51 15.47 5.73
CA ILE A 162 -16.69 16.86 5.26
C ILE A 162 -17.85 16.93 4.25
N ALA A 163 -18.73 17.93 4.40
CA ALA A 163 -19.90 18.11 3.53
C ALA A 163 -19.55 18.51 2.09
N LYS A 164 -18.42 19.20 1.89
CA LYS A 164 -18.03 19.75 0.58
C LYS A 164 -17.73 18.66 -0.47
N PHE A 165 -17.42 17.45 -0.03
CA PHE A 165 -17.17 16.33 -0.95
C PHE A 165 -18.47 15.79 -1.55
N ASP A 166 -18.41 15.41 -2.83
CA ASP A 166 -19.54 14.85 -3.57
C ASP A 166 -20.04 13.55 -2.90
N PRO A 167 -21.35 13.37 -2.66
CA PRO A 167 -21.88 12.18 -2.00
C PRO A 167 -21.44 10.85 -2.63
N VAL A 168 -21.22 10.80 -3.94
CA VAL A 168 -20.73 9.59 -4.61
C VAL A 168 -19.30 9.28 -4.18
N ILE A 169 -18.42 10.29 -4.15
CA ILE A 169 -17.03 10.16 -3.70
C ILE A 169 -16.97 9.74 -2.23
N LYS A 170 -17.89 10.26 -1.41
CA LYS A 170 -18.01 9.88 0.01
C LYS A 170 -18.36 8.40 0.17
N SER A 171 -19.28 7.89 -0.64
CA SER A 171 -19.64 6.47 -0.66
C SER A 171 -18.44 5.61 -1.05
N ASP A 172 -17.74 5.99 -2.12
CA ASP A 172 -16.58 5.25 -2.61
C ASP A 172 -15.41 5.24 -1.62
N ALA A 173 -15.15 6.38 -0.97
CA ALA A 173 -14.15 6.47 0.08
C ALA A 173 -14.51 5.58 1.28
N ASP A 174 -15.80 5.47 1.61
CA ASP A 174 -16.29 4.58 2.65
C ASP A 174 -16.12 3.10 2.27
N ASP A 175 -16.36 2.74 1.01
CA ASP A 175 -16.14 1.39 0.49
C ASP A 175 -14.66 0.99 0.54
N VAL A 176 -13.76 1.88 0.10
CA VAL A 176 -12.29 1.68 0.20
C VAL A 176 -11.87 1.57 1.67
N ARG A 177 -12.41 2.42 2.55
CA ARG A 177 -12.08 2.39 3.99
C ARG A 177 -12.48 1.06 4.63
N LYS A 178 -13.72 0.62 4.42
CA LYS A 178 -14.29 -0.58 5.04
C LYS A 178 -13.75 -1.88 4.46
N THR A 179 -13.57 -1.94 3.14
CA THR A 179 -13.26 -3.19 2.44
C THR A 179 -11.76 -3.43 2.29
N ILE A 180 -10.97 -2.35 2.24
CA ILE A 180 -9.54 -2.39 1.90
C ILE A 180 -8.71 -1.91 3.09
N ARG A 181 -8.76 -0.60 3.41
CA ARG A 181 -7.84 0.02 4.36
C ARG A 181 -7.95 -0.58 5.76
N ASN A 182 -9.17 -0.75 6.29
CA ASN A 182 -9.35 -1.29 7.63
C ASN A 182 -8.92 -2.78 7.72
N PRO A 183 -9.38 -3.69 6.84
CA PRO A 183 -8.87 -5.06 6.80
C PRO A 183 -7.35 -5.13 6.62
N TRP A 184 -6.78 -4.23 5.83
CA TRP A 184 -5.34 -4.18 5.60
C TRP A 184 -4.59 -3.84 6.88
N ALA A 185 -5.06 -2.83 7.62
CA ALA A 185 -4.48 -2.42 8.89
C ALA A 185 -4.58 -3.47 10.01
N HIS A 186 -5.46 -4.48 9.86
CA HIS A 186 -5.60 -5.58 10.81
C HIS A 186 -4.69 -6.78 10.54
N CYS A 187 -3.98 -6.83 9.41
CA CYS A 187 -3.05 -7.91 9.05
C CYS A 187 -3.67 -9.32 9.18
N ASN A 188 -4.96 -9.49 8.88
CA ASN A 188 -5.57 -10.81 8.76
C ASN A 188 -5.34 -11.33 7.34
N PHE A 189 -4.22 -12.02 7.10
CA PHE A 189 -3.82 -12.45 5.76
C PHE A 189 -4.87 -13.35 5.11
N SER A 190 -5.52 -14.25 5.87
CA SER A 190 -6.53 -15.18 5.33
C SER A 190 -7.75 -14.52 4.64
N GLU A 191 -7.96 -13.21 4.83
CA GLU A 191 -9.01 -12.48 4.10
C GLU A 191 -8.59 -12.11 2.67
N TRP A 192 -7.30 -12.14 2.34
CA TRP A 192 -6.74 -11.61 1.10
C TRP A 192 -6.71 -12.64 -0.02
N ASP A 193 -7.86 -13.25 -0.29
CA ASP A 193 -8.01 -14.15 -1.42
C ASP A 193 -7.97 -13.41 -2.78
N ALA A 194 -7.99 -14.17 -3.88
CA ALA A 194 -7.96 -13.61 -5.23
C ALA A 194 -9.17 -12.70 -5.54
N ALA A 195 -10.34 -12.97 -4.96
CA ALA A 195 -11.54 -12.18 -5.18
C ALA A 195 -11.44 -10.82 -4.46
N LYS A 196 -10.98 -10.81 -3.20
CA LYS A 196 -10.72 -9.59 -2.45
C LYS A 196 -9.62 -8.75 -3.10
N TYR A 197 -8.58 -9.40 -3.61
CA TYR A 197 -7.51 -8.72 -4.35
C TYR A 197 -8.06 -7.95 -5.56
N SER A 198 -8.77 -8.61 -6.47
CA SER A 198 -9.34 -7.97 -7.66
C SER A 198 -10.38 -6.89 -7.30
N ASN A 199 -11.27 -7.17 -6.34
CA ASN A 199 -12.26 -6.21 -5.88
C ASN A 199 -11.61 -4.96 -5.25
N SER A 200 -10.47 -5.12 -4.57
CA SER A 200 -9.73 -3.98 -4.00
C SER A 200 -9.26 -3.01 -5.08
N PHE A 201 -8.67 -3.51 -6.17
CA PHE A 201 -8.28 -2.66 -7.30
C PHE A 201 -9.48 -2.01 -7.98
N GLN A 202 -10.59 -2.72 -8.15
CA GLN A 202 -11.81 -2.16 -8.72
C GLN A 202 -12.36 -0.99 -7.91
N LEU A 203 -12.48 -1.15 -6.59
CA LEU A 203 -12.97 -0.11 -5.69
C LEU A 203 -12.03 1.11 -5.66
N MET A 204 -10.72 0.89 -5.60
CA MET A 204 -9.75 1.99 -5.65
C MET A 204 -9.80 2.74 -7.00
N LYS A 205 -9.94 2.02 -8.14
CA LYS A 205 -10.04 2.65 -9.47
C LYS A 205 -11.34 3.43 -9.60
N LYS A 206 -12.43 2.92 -9.03
CA LYS A 206 -13.73 3.60 -9.00
C LYS A 206 -13.60 4.93 -8.24
N LEU A 207 -13.02 4.89 -7.03
CA LEU A 207 -12.77 6.10 -6.24
C LEU A 207 -11.98 7.13 -7.06
N VAL A 208 -10.86 6.75 -7.67
CA VAL A 208 -10.01 7.65 -8.47
C VAL A 208 -10.77 8.31 -9.62
N LYS A 209 -11.60 7.56 -10.35
CA LYS A 209 -12.44 8.10 -11.43
C LYS A 209 -13.48 9.11 -10.93
N ASP A 210 -14.01 8.88 -9.73
CA ASP A 210 -15.02 9.77 -9.15
C ASP A 210 -14.39 11.03 -8.51
N LEU A 211 -13.08 11.05 -8.23
CA LEU A 211 -12.37 12.23 -7.70
C LEU A 211 -12.40 13.45 -8.66
N LYS A 212 -12.72 13.25 -9.94
CA LYS A 212 -12.72 14.30 -10.98
C LYS A 212 -11.36 15.01 -11.05
N LEU A 213 -10.27 14.24 -11.02
CA LEU A 213 -8.91 14.74 -11.24
C LEU A 213 -8.77 15.30 -12.66
N SER A 214 -7.64 15.96 -12.97
CA SER A 214 -7.37 16.27 -14.38
C SER A 214 -7.23 14.97 -15.18
N ILE A 215 -7.62 15.01 -16.47
CA ILE A 215 -7.55 13.85 -17.37
C ILE A 215 -6.17 13.18 -17.34
N HIS A 216 -5.11 13.99 -17.23
CA HIS A 216 -3.75 13.49 -17.18
C HIS A 216 -3.43 12.78 -15.86
N GLU A 217 -3.83 13.36 -14.72
CA GLU A 217 -3.58 12.78 -13.39
C GLU A 217 -4.39 11.53 -13.14
N GLU A 218 -5.67 11.52 -13.53
CA GLU A 218 -6.52 10.33 -13.45
C GLU A 218 -5.89 9.20 -14.26
N LYS A 219 -5.51 9.48 -15.51
CA LYS A 219 -4.89 8.49 -16.39
C LYS A 219 -3.61 7.91 -15.77
N LEU A 220 -2.68 8.75 -15.33
CA LEU A 220 -1.43 8.29 -14.71
C LEU A 220 -1.69 7.45 -13.46
N THR A 221 -2.64 7.87 -12.62
CA THR A 221 -2.99 7.14 -11.39
C THR A 221 -3.56 5.76 -11.73
N ILE A 222 -4.49 5.68 -12.70
CA ILE A 222 -5.08 4.42 -13.13
C ILE A 222 -4.05 3.50 -13.80
N GLU A 223 -3.17 4.03 -14.64
CA GLU A 223 -2.09 3.26 -15.29
C GLU A 223 -1.13 2.65 -14.24
N GLU A 224 -0.75 3.42 -13.22
CA GLU A 224 0.12 2.90 -12.15
C GLU A 224 -0.59 1.85 -11.31
N MET A 225 -1.90 2.01 -11.04
CA MET A 225 -2.69 0.97 -10.37
C MET A 225 -2.78 -0.32 -11.19
N GLU A 226 -2.99 -0.22 -12.50
CA GLU A 226 -3.03 -1.37 -13.42
C GLU A 226 -1.69 -2.08 -13.47
N LYS A 227 -0.59 -1.32 -13.49
CA LYS A 227 0.76 -1.86 -13.35
C LYS A 227 0.91 -2.65 -12.05
N TRP A 228 0.51 -2.10 -10.89
CA TRP A 228 0.57 -2.83 -9.61
C TRP A 228 -0.31 -4.08 -9.57
N GLU A 229 -1.49 -4.04 -10.19
CA GLU A 229 -2.39 -5.19 -10.29
C GLU A 229 -1.77 -6.32 -11.12
N ILE A 230 -1.19 -5.99 -12.28
CA ILE A 230 -0.55 -6.95 -13.18
C ILE A 230 0.75 -7.48 -12.57
N ASN A 231 1.60 -6.59 -12.05
CA ASN A 231 2.87 -6.94 -11.43
C ASN A 231 2.65 -7.82 -10.19
N GLY A 232 1.60 -7.56 -9.41
CA GLY A 232 1.22 -8.42 -8.29
C GLY A 232 0.83 -9.84 -8.72
N GLN A 233 0.11 -9.99 -9.84
CA GLN A 233 -0.19 -11.32 -10.39
C GLN A 233 1.09 -12.05 -10.86
N HIS A 234 2.04 -11.33 -11.47
CA HIS A 234 3.33 -11.92 -11.83
C HIS A 234 4.12 -12.37 -10.60
N PHE A 235 4.15 -11.57 -9.54
CA PHE A 235 4.77 -11.89 -8.26
C PHE A 235 4.14 -13.13 -7.59
N LEU A 236 2.82 -13.27 -7.64
CA LEU A 236 2.09 -14.46 -7.17
C LEU A 236 2.47 -15.71 -7.98
N SER A 237 2.54 -15.58 -9.31
CA SER A 237 2.80 -16.70 -10.23
C SER A 237 4.24 -17.25 -10.24
N LYS A 238 5.18 -16.60 -9.51
CA LYS A 238 6.62 -16.93 -9.51
C LYS A 238 7.25 -17.04 -10.91
N THR A 239 6.71 -16.29 -11.87
CA THR A 239 7.25 -16.25 -13.23
C THR A 239 8.60 -15.50 -13.25
N SER A 240 9.40 -15.68 -14.30
CA SER A 240 10.65 -14.92 -14.48
C SER A 240 10.44 -13.40 -14.40
N HIS A 241 9.31 -12.92 -14.93
CA HIS A 241 8.87 -11.53 -14.80
C HIS A 241 8.60 -11.13 -13.34
N GLY A 242 8.04 -12.02 -12.52
CA GLY A 242 7.88 -11.79 -11.09
C GLY A 242 9.20 -11.59 -10.33
N LEU A 243 10.29 -12.20 -10.79
CA LEU A 243 11.64 -12.01 -10.23
C LEU A 243 12.28 -10.69 -10.67
N GLU A 244 12.01 -10.22 -11.89
CA GLU A 244 12.42 -8.89 -12.35
C GLU A 244 11.75 -7.77 -11.54
N LEU A 245 10.50 -8.00 -11.11
CA LEU A 245 9.71 -7.09 -10.27
C LEU A 245 10.10 -7.12 -8.79
N LEU A 246 10.89 -8.10 -8.35
CA LEU A 246 11.23 -8.29 -6.95
C LEU A 246 11.95 -7.07 -6.35
N ASN A 247 12.78 -6.38 -7.12
CA ASN A 247 13.48 -5.19 -6.65
C ASN A 247 12.52 -4.00 -6.43
N GLU A 248 11.53 -3.81 -7.31
CA GLU A 248 10.50 -2.79 -7.15
C GLU A 248 9.64 -3.08 -5.91
N ILE A 249 9.20 -4.34 -5.74
CA ILE A 249 8.43 -4.77 -4.57
C ILE A 249 9.24 -4.58 -3.28
N ARG A 250 10.54 -4.93 -3.28
CA ARG A 250 11.42 -4.73 -2.11
C ARG A 250 11.53 -3.26 -1.74
N GLN A 251 11.80 -2.39 -2.71
CA GLN A 251 11.93 -0.96 -2.47
C GLN A 251 10.63 -0.37 -1.91
N GLU A 252 9.50 -0.72 -2.49
CA GLU A 252 8.19 -0.22 -2.05
C GLU A 252 7.76 -0.81 -0.70
N THR A 253 8.14 -2.06 -0.41
CA THR A 253 7.95 -2.66 0.92
C THR A 253 8.79 -1.92 1.96
N HIS A 254 10.04 -1.57 1.62
CA HIS A 254 10.91 -0.78 2.49
C HIS A 254 10.33 0.59 2.77
N ASP A 255 9.91 1.32 1.72
CA ASP A 255 9.33 2.64 1.84
C ASP A 255 8.04 2.61 2.67
N LEU A 256 7.21 1.58 2.48
CA LEU A 256 6.01 1.35 3.28
C LEU A 256 6.33 1.02 4.76
N ALA A 257 7.41 0.28 5.03
CA ALA A 257 7.86 -0.04 6.39
C ALA A 257 8.42 1.18 7.13
N VAL A 258 9.19 2.02 6.41
CA VAL A 258 9.69 3.31 6.90
C VAL A 258 8.50 4.22 7.22
N TYR A 259 7.55 4.33 6.30
CA TYR A 259 6.32 5.07 6.50
C TYR A 259 5.52 4.57 7.72
N ALA A 260 5.29 3.26 7.83
CA ALA A 260 4.58 2.68 8.97
C ALA A 260 5.30 2.97 10.29
N THR A 261 6.64 3.06 10.28
CA THR A 261 7.41 3.48 11.45
C THR A 261 7.15 4.92 11.83
N LEU A 262 7.14 5.84 10.86
CA LEU A 262 6.86 7.26 11.09
C LEU A 262 5.45 7.49 11.66
N VAL A 263 4.46 6.75 11.16
CA VAL A 263 3.07 6.89 11.62
C VAL A 263 2.81 6.14 12.94
N ALA A 264 3.56 5.06 13.22
CA ALA A 264 3.49 4.34 14.50
C ALA A 264 4.03 5.14 15.69
N GLU A 265 4.92 6.11 15.46
CA GLU A 265 5.48 6.99 16.49
C GLU A 265 4.39 7.93 17.03
N GLY A 266 3.58 7.43 17.97
CA GLY A 266 2.50 8.16 18.63
C GLY A 266 1.09 7.58 18.47
N THR A 267 0.93 6.40 17.86
CA THR A 267 -0.38 5.78 17.58
C THR A 267 -0.52 4.33 18.09
N GLU A 268 -1.74 3.79 18.00
CA GLU A 268 -2.22 2.48 18.51
C GLU A 268 -1.46 1.24 18.02
N ASP A 269 -1.71 0.10 18.68
CA ASP A 269 -1.14 -1.24 18.43
C ASP A 269 -1.17 -1.70 16.95
N GLN A 270 -2.08 -1.15 16.13
CA GLN A 270 -2.26 -1.54 14.72
C GLN A 270 -1.06 -1.16 13.85
N PHE A 271 -0.54 0.06 13.96
CA PHE A 271 0.62 0.48 13.15
C PHE A 271 1.90 -0.23 13.58
N VAL A 272 2.01 -0.56 14.87
CA VAL A 272 3.10 -1.41 15.38
C VAL A 272 3.06 -2.79 14.73
N ARG A 273 1.86 -3.39 14.61
CA ARG A 273 1.70 -4.68 13.93
C ARG A 273 2.08 -4.60 12.44
N ILE A 274 1.52 -3.64 11.71
CA ILE A 274 1.83 -3.43 10.27
C ILE A 274 3.33 -3.28 10.07
N LYS A 275 3.99 -2.43 10.87
CA LYS A 275 5.44 -2.23 10.84
C LYS A 275 6.20 -3.55 11.04
N ASN A 276 5.79 -4.37 12.01
CA ASN A 276 6.48 -5.62 12.29
C ASN A 276 6.32 -6.63 11.14
N GLU A 277 5.12 -6.76 10.56
CA GLU A 277 4.88 -7.62 9.39
C GLU A 277 5.71 -7.16 8.18
N LEU A 278 5.72 -5.86 7.88
CA LEU A 278 6.49 -5.31 6.76
C LEU A 278 7.99 -5.57 6.92
N LYS A 279 8.53 -5.42 8.13
CA LYS A 279 9.93 -5.75 8.42
C LYS A 279 10.26 -7.23 8.20
N GLN A 280 9.34 -8.13 8.53
CA GLN A 280 9.52 -9.56 8.23
C GLN A 280 9.49 -9.79 6.71
N PHE A 281 8.61 -9.10 6.00
CA PHE A 281 8.53 -9.23 4.54
C PHE A 281 9.79 -8.69 3.86
N GLU A 282 10.36 -7.58 4.34
CA GLU A 282 11.67 -7.09 3.86
C GLU A 282 12.76 -8.16 3.99
N ILE A 283 12.84 -8.85 5.13
CA ILE A 283 13.81 -9.94 5.36
C ILE A 283 13.59 -11.05 4.34
N ILE A 284 12.36 -11.56 4.23
CA ILE A 284 12.01 -12.66 3.31
C ILE A 284 12.31 -12.28 1.85
N LEU A 285 11.91 -11.09 1.41
CA LEU A 285 12.14 -10.63 0.04
C LEU A 285 13.63 -10.46 -0.27
N ASN A 286 14.43 -10.04 0.71
CA ASN A 286 15.89 -9.96 0.56
C ASN A 286 16.52 -11.35 0.42
N GLU A 287 16.04 -12.34 1.17
CA GLU A 287 16.50 -13.74 1.05
C GLU A 287 16.16 -14.33 -0.32
N ILE A 288 14.94 -14.11 -0.82
CA ILE A 288 14.52 -14.54 -2.17
C ILE A 288 15.44 -13.94 -3.24
N ALA A 289 15.76 -12.64 -3.13
CA ALA A 289 16.64 -11.96 -4.08
C ALA A 289 18.07 -12.54 -4.09
N GLN A 290 18.62 -12.83 -2.90
CA GLN A 290 19.95 -13.44 -2.79
C GLN A 290 20.00 -14.85 -3.38
N LEU A 291 18.94 -15.65 -3.20
CA LEU A 291 18.83 -16.97 -3.80
C LEU A 291 18.76 -16.90 -5.34
N ASP A 292 17.99 -15.97 -5.89
CA ASP A 292 17.89 -15.75 -7.34
C ASP A 292 19.23 -15.35 -7.96
N GLU A 293 19.96 -14.41 -7.34
CA GLU A 293 21.31 -14.02 -7.77
C GLU A 293 22.28 -15.20 -7.72
N GLY A 294 22.23 -16.01 -6.66
CA GLY A 294 23.03 -17.21 -6.51
C GLY A 294 22.77 -18.25 -7.61
N MET A 295 21.51 -18.48 -7.95
CA MET A 295 21.13 -19.37 -9.04
C MET A 295 21.61 -18.86 -10.40
N LYS A 296 21.39 -17.57 -10.71
CA LYS A 296 21.84 -16.94 -11.97
C LYS A 296 23.35 -17.07 -12.15
N LYS A 297 24.12 -16.87 -11.08
CA LYS A 297 25.57 -17.03 -11.09
C LYS A 297 25.97 -18.49 -11.34
N GLY A 298 25.34 -19.44 -10.65
CA GLY A 298 25.58 -20.87 -10.84
C GLY A 298 25.35 -21.34 -12.28
N PHE A 299 24.26 -20.92 -12.91
CA PHE A 299 24.00 -21.23 -14.33
C PHE A 299 25.07 -20.62 -15.26
N SER A 300 25.47 -19.37 -15.01
CA SER A 300 26.51 -18.71 -15.82
C SER A 300 27.88 -19.38 -15.73
N ASP A 301 28.19 -20.02 -14.59
CA ASP A 301 29.45 -20.73 -14.39
C ASP A 301 29.40 -22.14 -15.04
N ILE A 302 28.24 -22.79 -15.07
CA ILE A 302 28.02 -24.06 -15.80
C ILE A 302 28.17 -23.87 -17.32
N ASP A 303 27.61 -22.78 -17.86
CA ASP A 303 27.70 -22.49 -19.30
C ASP A 303 29.15 -22.23 -19.73
N LYS A 304 29.93 -21.49 -18.92
CA LYS A 304 31.36 -21.24 -19.19
C LYS A 304 32.21 -22.51 -19.16
N VAL A 305 31.90 -23.46 -18.29
CA VAL A 305 32.58 -24.76 -18.23
C VAL A 305 32.22 -25.59 -19.46
N SER A 306 30.97 -25.54 -19.91
CA SER A 306 30.48 -26.32 -21.07
C SER A 306 31.01 -25.81 -22.41
N THR A 307 31.36 -24.52 -22.52
CA THR A 307 31.99 -23.95 -23.73
C THR A 307 33.51 -24.16 -23.85
N ASN A 308 34.16 -24.67 -22.80
CA ASN A 308 35.61 -24.90 -22.77
C ASN A 308 35.99 -26.40 -22.91
N VAL A 309 35.02 -27.26 -23.25
CA VAL A 309 35.19 -28.69 -23.57
C VAL A 309 34.85 -28.90 -25.05
#